data_AF-A0A1H2NVI8-F1
#
_entry.id   AF-A0A1H2NVI8-F1
#
_cell.length_a   1.000
_cell.length_b   1.000
_cell.length_c   1.000
_cell.angle_alpha   90.00
_cell.angle_beta   90.00
_cell.angle_gamma   90.00
#
_symmetry.space_group_name_H-M   'P 1'
#
loop_
_entity.id
_entity.type
_entity.pdbx_description
1 polymer ?
#
loop_
_entity_poly.entity_id
_entity_poly.type
_entity_poly.pdbx_seq_one_letter_code
_entity_poly.pdbx_strand_id
1 'polypeptide(L)'
;MRPINLNTFIHDSVSDTNYQHLKTRQLDHFVEELANVSGRQVNICFHEYVPGVTNFDYQGPNAGAKVNEWNGVANQYAEKIGITPTQTDRNVLVIDGFITGQVAGVAQTAGKTGNSLIASTIDATTLAHEVGHTFNAKHTGVMQVPDPDNPGHFRSSYMATGKDVGTGNLLRYSTINRERIQDFLKNLA
;
A
#
# COMPACT_ATOMS: atom_id res chain seq x y z
N MET A 1 -18.43 7.56 10.12
CA MET A 1 -17.13 7.68 9.42
C MET A 1 -17.19 6.84 8.17
N ARG A 2 -16.75 7.36 7.01
CA ARG A 2 -16.72 6.57 5.77
C ARG A 2 -15.72 5.40 5.88
N PRO A 3 -16.02 4.21 5.34
CA PRO A 3 -15.06 3.11 5.30
C PRO A 3 -13.85 3.47 4.42
N ILE A 4 -12.74 2.78 4.63
CA ILE A 4 -11.60 2.78 3.71
C ILE A 4 -11.80 1.61 2.76
N ASN A 5 -11.87 1.88 1.45
CA ASN A 5 -12.01 0.82 0.44
C ASN A 5 -10.68 0.67 -0.30
N LEU A 6 -10.11 -0.53 -0.26
CA LEU A 6 -8.92 -0.89 -1.02
C LEU A 6 -9.36 -1.64 -2.28
N ASN A 7 -9.53 -0.90 -3.38
CA ASN A 7 -9.78 -1.48 -4.71
C ASN A 7 -8.47 -2.09 -5.20
N THR A 8 -8.36 -3.41 -5.03
CA THR A 8 -7.12 -4.17 -5.14
C THR A 8 -7.12 -4.95 -6.45
N PHE A 9 -6.37 -4.44 -7.42
CA PHE A 9 -6.20 -5.01 -8.75
C PHE A 9 -5.00 -5.93 -8.72
N ILE A 10 -5.24 -7.22 -8.91
CA ILE A 10 -4.19 -8.24 -8.96
C ILE A 10 -3.66 -8.27 -10.38
N HIS A 11 -2.41 -7.85 -10.56
CA HIS A 11 -1.79 -7.81 -11.87
C HIS A 11 -1.60 -9.22 -12.42
N ASP A 12 -1.71 -9.40 -13.74
CA ASP A 12 -1.59 -10.70 -14.43
C ASP A 12 -0.20 -11.36 -14.27
N SER A 13 0.79 -10.61 -13.76
CA SER A 13 2.12 -11.15 -13.42
C SER A 13 2.16 -11.83 -12.06
N VAL A 14 1.16 -11.63 -11.20
CA VAL A 14 1.12 -12.22 -9.86
C VAL A 14 0.91 -13.72 -10.00
N SER A 15 1.88 -14.50 -9.54
CA SER A 15 1.77 -15.96 -9.55
C SER A 15 0.66 -16.44 -8.62
N ASP A 16 0.03 -17.58 -8.96
CA ASP A 16 -0.99 -18.21 -8.11
C ASP A 16 -0.51 -18.39 -6.67
N THR A 17 0.75 -18.78 -6.47
CA THR A 17 1.33 -18.97 -5.14
C THR A 17 1.36 -17.66 -4.35
N ASN A 18 1.80 -16.56 -4.97
CA ASN A 18 1.82 -15.26 -4.28
C ASN A 18 0.41 -14.74 -4.03
N TYR A 19 -0.50 -14.94 -4.97
CA TYR A 19 -1.91 -14.58 -4.79
C TYR A 19 -2.55 -15.31 -3.60
N GLN A 20 -2.38 -16.64 -3.50
CA GLN A 20 -2.89 -17.43 -2.36
C GLN A 20 -2.29 -16.99 -1.02
N HIS A 21 -1.05 -16.49 -1.02
CA HIS A 21 -0.39 -15.99 0.18
C HIS A 21 -0.64 -14.50 0.47
N LEU A 22 -1.22 -13.74 -0.47
CA LEU A 22 -1.38 -12.29 -0.33
C LEU A 22 -2.16 -11.93 0.93
N LYS A 23 -3.24 -12.69 1.21
CA LYS A 23 -4.05 -12.49 2.41
C LYS A 23 -3.22 -12.63 3.68
N THR A 24 -2.56 -13.77 3.86
CA THR A 24 -1.87 -14.09 5.13
C THR A 24 -0.53 -13.40 5.28
N ARG A 25 0.16 -13.09 4.18
CA ARG A 25 1.50 -12.48 4.19
C ARG A 25 1.51 -10.97 4.10
N GLN A 26 0.42 -10.32 3.68
CA GLN A 26 0.39 -8.86 3.53
C GLN A 26 -0.86 -8.22 4.10
N LEU A 27 -2.04 -8.77 3.81
CA LEU A 27 -3.29 -8.08 4.09
C LEU A 27 -3.76 -8.23 5.54
N ASP A 28 -3.66 -9.41 6.15
CA ASP A 28 -4.25 -9.67 7.46
C ASP A 28 -3.72 -8.72 8.56
N HIS A 29 -2.39 -8.63 8.71
CA HIS A 29 -1.78 -7.73 9.70
C HIS A 29 -1.99 -6.25 9.37
N PHE A 30 -2.02 -5.91 8.09
CA PHE A 30 -2.11 -4.53 7.64
C PHE A 30 -3.53 -3.98 7.80
N VAL A 31 -4.53 -4.77 7.43
CA VAL A 31 -5.96 -4.39 7.52
C VAL A 31 -6.35 -4.21 8.97
N GLU A 32 -5.90 -5.12 9.85
CA GLU A 32 -6.11 -4.98 11.29
C GLU A 32 -5.46 -3.69 11.82
N GLU A 33 -4.20 -3.44 11.50
CA GLU A 33 -3.52 -2.21 11.92
C GLU A 33 -4.22 -0.96 11.39
N LEU A 34 -4.59 -0.92 10.10
CA LEU A 34 -5.23 0.24 9.51
C LEU A 34 -6.62 0.49 10.10
N ALA A 35 -7.40 -0.57 10.37
CA ALA A 35 -8.68 -0.46 11.05
C ALA A 35 -8.50 0.10 12.48
N ASN A 36 -7.52 -0.42 13.23
CA ASN A 36 -7.21 0.04 14.58
C ASN A 36 -6.76 1.51 14.61
N VAL A 37 -5.90 1.91 13.68
CA VAL A 37 -5.41 3.29 13.58
C VAL A 37 -6.53 4.24 13.17
N SER A 38 -7.33 3.88 12.18
CA SER A 38 -8.35 4.76 11.61
C SER A 38 -9.66 4.80 12.40
N GLY A 39 -9.96 3.75 13.17
CA GLY A 39 -11.29 3.52 13.73
C GLY A 39 -12.37 3.30 12.66
N ARG A 40 -11.98 3.00 11.41
CA ARG A 40 -12.86 2.82 10.26
C ARG A 40 -12.87 1.35 9.84
N GLN A 41 -13.99 0.89 9.31
CA GLN A 41 -14.04 -0.36 8.57
C GLN A 41 -13.12 -0.26 7.35
N VAL A 42 -12.30 -1.28 7.12
CA VAL A 42 -11.43 -1.41 5.96
C VAL A 42 -11.96 -2.55 5.10
N ASN A 43 -12.38 -2.22 3.88
CA ASN A 43 -12.87 -3.17 2.89
C ASN A 43 -11.79 -3.44 1.84
N ILE A 44 -11.71 -4.67 1.36
CA ILE A 44 -10.85 -5.05 0.24
C ILE A 44 -11.74 -5.54 -0.88
N CYS A 45 -11.62 -4.95 -2.06
CA CYS A 45 -12.34 -5.34 -3.25
C CYS A 45 -11.33 -5.85 -4.26
N PHE A 46 -11.31 -7.16 -4.52
CA PHE A 46 -10.39 -7.74 -5.49
C PHE A 46 -10.92 -7.60 -6.92
N HIS A 47 -10.02 -7.24 -7.82
CA HIS A 47 -10.24 -7.20 -9.26
C HIS A 47 -9.15 -8.02 -9.94
N GLU A 48 -9.57 -9.05 -10.68
CA GLU A 48 -8.69 -10.02 -11.33
C GLU A 48 -9.09 -10.14 -12.79
N TYR A 49 -8.11 -10.37 -13.67
CA TYR A 49 -8.33 -10.63 -15.10
C TYR A 49 -9.20 -9.58 -15.80
N VAL A 50 -8.99 -8.30 -15.49
CA VAL A 50 -9.71 -7.18 -16.12
C VAL A 50 -8.86 -6.64 -17.28
N PRO A 51 -9.24 -6.89 -18.55
CA PRO A 51 -8.42 -6.49 -19.70
C PRO A 51 -8.23 -4.97 -19.78
N GLY A 52 -6.99 -4.54 -19.98
CA GLY A 52 -6.58 -3.14 -20.00
C GLY A 52 -6.35 -2.53 -18.61
N VAL A 53 -6.59 -3.29 -17.53
CA VAL A 53 -6.45 -2.82 -16.14
C VAL A 53 -5.48 -3.71 -15.36
N THR A 54 -5.77 -5.02 -15.24
CA THR A 54 -4.89 -5.95 -14.50
C THR A 54 -3.68 -6.39 -15.31
N ASN A 55 -3.63 -6.11 -16.61
CA ASN A 55 -2.45 -6.27 -17.46
C ASN A 55 -1.73 -4.94 -17.73
N PHE A 56 -1.91 -3.95 -16.85
CA PHE A 56 -1.25 -2.65 -16.94
C PHE A 56 0.27 -2.79 -17.02
N ASP A 57 0.90 -2.14 -18.00
CA ASP A 57 2.36 -2.13 -18.13
C ASP A 57 3.02 -1.34 -16.98
N TYR A 58 3.21 -2.00 -15.85
CA TYR A 58 3.70 -1.38 -14.62
C TYR A 58 5.21 -1.14 -14.64
N GLN A 59 5.97 -1.78 -15.53
CA GLN A 59 7.42 -1.68 -15.56
C GLN A 59 7.88 -0.43 -16.32
N GLY A 60 8.82 0.32 -15.75
CA GLY A 60 9.38 1.48 -16.43
C GLY A 60 10.54 2.13 -15.67
N PRO A 61 11.27 3.07 -16.27
CA PRO A 61 12.43 3.69 -15.63
C PRO A 61 12.06 4.69 -14.50
N ASN A 62 10.79 5.10 -14.40
CA ASN A 62 10.33 6.07 -13.42
C ASN A 62 9.05 5.58 -12.73
N ALA A 63 9.19 5.09 -11.49
CA ALA A 63 8.07 4.59 -10.69
C ALA A 63 6.99 5.67 -10.43
N GLY A 64 7.41 6.93 -10.26
CA GLY A 64 6.49 8.04 -10.05
C GLY A 64 5.63 8.34 -11.29
N ALA A 65 6.17 8.15 -12.49
CA ALA A 65 5.37 8.23 -13.72
C ALA A 65 4.37 7.05 -13.79
N LYS A 66 4.84 5.83 -13.50
CA LYS A 66 4.01 4.62 -13.55
C LYS A 66 2.84 4.65 -12.57
N VAL A 67 3.00 5.18 -11.36
CA VAL A 67 1.88 5.30 -10.42
C VAL A 67 0.84 6.34 -10.87
N ASN A 68 1.25 7.38 -11.59
CA ASN A 68 0.32 8.38 -12.14
C ASN A 68 -0.42 7.83 -13.37
N GLU A 69 0.26 7.07 -14.23
CA GLU A 69 -0.38 6.32 -15.32
C GLU A 69 -1.40 5.33 -14.77
N TRP A 70 -1.02 4.58 -13.73
CA TRP A 70 -1.92 3.65 -13.03
C TRP A 70 -3.15 4.36 -12.45
N ASN A 71 -2.97 5.52 -11.81
CA ASN A 71 -4.11 6.32 -11.31
C ASN A 71 -5.12 6.63 -12.42
N GLY A 72 -4.64 7.01 -13.61
CA GLY A 72 -5.49 7.24 -14.77
C GLY A 72 -6.28 6.00 -15.19
N VAL A 73 -5.62 4.84 -15.28
CA VAL A 73 -6.25 3.56 -15.64
C VAL A 73 -7.32 3.15 -14.62
N ALA A 74 -7.00 3.22 -13.32
CA ALA A 74 -7.92 2.84 -12.26
C ALA A 74 -9.15 3.77 -12.21
N ASN A 75 -8.97 5.08 -12.40
CA ASN A 75 -10.07 6.04 -12.43
C ASN A 75 -10.97 5.83 -13.65
N GLN A 76 -10.39 5.62 -14.84
CA GLN A 76 -11.17 5.28 -16.04
C GLN A 76 -11.97 3.99 -15.88
N TYR A 77 -11.39 2.99 -15.22
CA TYR A 77 -12.10 1.76 -14.90
C TYR A 77 -13.29 2.02 -13.96
N ALA A 78 -13.08 2.78 -12.88
CA ALA A 78 -14.15 3.14 -11.94
C ALA A 78 -15.30 3.89 -12.64
N GLU A 79 -14.99 4.87 -13.50
CA GLU A 79 -15.97 5.59 -14.31
C GLU A 79 -16.76 4.64 -15.23
N LYS A 80 -16.07 3.72 -15.92
CA LYS A 80 -16.69 2.74 -16.83
C LYS A 80 -17.70 1.83 -16.13
N ILE A 81 -17.46 1.49 -14.86
CA ILE A 81 -18.37 0.65 -14.06
C ILE A 81 -19.35 1.47 -13.21
N GLY A 82 -19.37 2.80 -13.36
CA GLY A 82 -20.31 3.69 -12.67
C GLY A 82 -20.01 3.88 -11.18
N ILE A 83 -18.76 3.69 -10.75
CA ILE A 83 -18.33 3.93 -9.37
C ILE A 83 -17.69 5.32 -9.28
N THR A 84 -18.18 6.14 -8.35
CA THR A 84 -17.56 7.42 -7.99
C THR A 84 -16.65 7.20 -6.79
N PRO A 85 -15.31 7.32 -6.94
CA PRO A 85 -14.39 7.11 -5.83
C PRO A 85 -14.57 8.15 -4.72
N THR A 86 -14.41 7.70 -3.48
CA THR A 86 -14.35 8.57 -2.30
C THR A 86 -12.90 8.93 -1.95
N GLN A 87 -12.72 9.95 -1.11
CA GLN A 87 -11.38 10.36 -0.65
C GLN A 87 -10.68 9.30 0.21
N THR A 88 -11.42 8.30 0.72
CA THR A 88 -10.88 7.18 1.50
C THR A 88 -10.68 5.92 0.67
N ASP A 89 -11.04 5.92 -0.62
CA ASP A 89 -10.79 4.81 -1.52
C ASP A 89 -9.34 4.82 -1.99
N ARG A 90 -8.74 3.64 -2.15
CA ARG A 90 -7.39 3.47 -2.67
C ARG A 90 -7.40 2.50 -3.83
N ASN A 91 -6.69 2.86 -4.89
CA ASN A 91 -6.48 1.98 -6.04
C ASN A 91 -5.12 1.31 -5.91
N VAL A 92 -5.14 0.05 -5.48
CA VAL A 92 -3.96 -0.75 -5.22
C VAL A 92 -3.71 -1.64 -6.43
N LEU A 93 -2.59 -1.45 -7.14
CA LEU A 93 -2.10 -2.45 -8.08
C LEU A 93 -1.12 -3.36 -7.36
N VAL A 94 -1.44 -4.66 -7.26
CA VAL A 94 -0.55 -5.67 -6.70
C VAL A 94 0.21 -6.34 -7.84
N ILE A 95 1.54 -6.38 -7.73
CA ILE A 95 2.44 -6.95 -8.75
C ILE A 95 3.36 -8.02 -8.15
N ASP A 96 3.92 -8.88 -9.00
CA ASP A 96 5.13 -9.63 -8.67
C ASP A 96 6.32 -8.90 -9.29
N GLY A 97 7.48 -8.91 -8.62
CA GLY A 97 8.70 -8.29 -9.16
C GLY A 97 8.86 -6.82 -8.78
N PHE A 98 9.53 -6.06 -9.65
CA PHE A 98 9.90 -4.65 -9.41
C PHE A 98 9.37 -3.75 -10.53
N ILE A 99 9.03 -2.51 -10.16
CA ILE A 99 8.58 -1.46 -11.09
C ILE A 99 9.78 -0.97 -11.93
N THR A 100 10.91 -0.73 -11.27
CA THR A 100 12.18 -0.30 -11.88
C THR A 100 13.31 -0.93 -11.07
N GLY A 101 14.18 -1.75 -11.66
CA GLY A 101 15.42 -2.26 -11.05
C GLY A 101 15.28 -2.90 -9.64
N GLN A 102 15.11 -2.07 -8.62
CA GLN A 102 15.01 -2.40 -7.18
C GLN A 102 13.76 -1.81 -6.49
N VAL A 103 12.92 -1.04 -7.18
CA VAL A 103 11.75 -0.36 -6.59
C VAL A 103 10.57 -1.33 -6.56
N ALA A 104 10.26 -1.83 -5.36
CA ALA A 104 9.19 -2.80 -5.12
C ALA A 104 7.80 -2.15 -4.91
N GLY A 105 7.75 -0.86 -4.62
CA GLY A 105 6.51 -0.14 -4.36
C GLY A 105 6.63 1.34 -4.68
N VAL A 106 5.49 1.96 -4.97
CA VAL A 106 5.36 3.40 -5.13
C VAL A 106 3.92 3.81 -4.87
N ALA A 107 3.74 4.94 -4.21
CA ALA A 107 2.43 5.54 -3.96
C ALA A 107 2.38 7.00 -4.39
N GLN A 108 1.21 7.44 -4.83
CA GLN A 108 0.93 8.87 -4.82
C GLN A 108 0.78 9.34 -3.38
N THR A 109 1.52 10.38 -3.01
CA THR A 109 1.46 10.91 -1.65
C THR A 109 0.19 11.73 -1.43
N ALA A 110 -0.38 11.61 -0.23
CA ALA A 110 -1.65 12.21 0.18
C ALA A 110 -1.79 13.72 -0.12
N GLY A 111 -0.68 14.47 -0.16
CA GLY A 111 -0.68 15.92 -0.46
C GLY A 111 -0.92 16.30 -1.93
N LYS A 112 -0.96 15.33 -2.86
CA LYS A 112 -1.12 15.57 -4.31
C LYS A 112 -2.44 15.02 -4.88
N THR A 113 -3.50 14.89 -4.06
CA THR A 113 -4.80 14.27 -4.40
C THR A 113 -4.75 12.79 -4.82
N GLY A 114 -3.58 12.17 -4.79
CA GLY A 114 -3.41 10.82 -5.29
C GLY A 114 -3.83 9.76 -4.29
N ASN A 115 -4.60 8.79 -4.77
CA ASN A 115 -5.14 7.68 -4.01
C ASN A 115 -4.66 6.33 -4.55
N SER A 116 -3.70 6.34 -5.46
CA SER A 116 -3.22 5.14 -6.17
C SER A 116 -1.81 4.76 -5.75
N LEU A 117 -1.56 3.46 -5.76
CA LEU A 117 -0.26 2.87 -5.45
C LEU A 117 -0.05 1.59 -6.26
N ILE A 118 1.22 1.24 -6.43
CA ILE A 118 1.68 -0.05 -6.95
C ILE A 118 2.52 -0.68 -5.84
N ALA A 119 2.22 -1.94 -5.48
CA ALA A 119 2.91 -2.65 -4.41
C ALA A 119 3.25 -4.08 -4.84
N SER A 120 4.49 -4.48 -4.62
CA SER A 120 4.97 -5.82 -4.91
C SER A 120 4.65 -6.82 -3.80
N THR A 121 4.49 -8.08 -4.19
CA THR A 121 4.38 -9.24 -3.30
C THR A 121 5.70 -9.64 -2.62
N ILE A 122 6.85 -9.08 -3.08
CA ILE A 122 8.20 -9.49 -2.65
C ILE A 122 8.40 -9.39 -1.13
N ASP A 123 7.91 -8.32 -0.51
CA ASP A 123 8.06 -8.09 0.94
C ASP A 123 6.68 -7.96 1.58
N ALA A 124 6.52 -8.59 2.75
CA ALA A 124 5.28 -8.63 3.53
C ALA A 124 4.71 -7.24 3.89
N THR A 125 5.54 -6.20 3.79
CA THR A 125 5.30 -4.87 4.32
C THR A 125 5.15 -3.82 3.23
N THR A 126 5.50 -4.13 1.97
CA THR A 126 5.42 -3.17 0.85
C THR A 126 4.03 -2.60 0.69
N LEU A 127 2.99 -3.45 0.69
CA LEU A 127 1.62 -2.98 0.55
C LEU A 127 1.22 -2.02 1.68
N ALA A 128 1.53 -2.37 2.93
CA ALA A 128 1.25 -1.50 4.08
C ALA A 128 2.04 -0.18 3.99
N HIS A 129 3.31 -0.23 3.59
CA HIS A 129 4.15 0.95 3.39
C HIS A 129 3.54 1.93 2.38
N GLU A 130 3.18 1.43 1.19
CA GLU A 130 2.66 2.25 0.11
C GLU A 130 1.25 2.78 0.43
N VAL A 131 0.37 1.97 1.03
CA VAL A 131 -0.93 2.48 1.48
C VAL A 131 -0.74 3.56 2.54
N GLY A 132 0.21 3.40 3.46
CA GLY A 132 0.56 4.42 4.46
C GLY A 132 0.84 5.79 3.82
N HIS A 133 1.63 5.83 2.75
CA HIS A 133 1.93 7.07 2.02
C HIS A 133 0.68 7.78 1.47
N THR A 134 -0.31 7.01 1.00
CA THR A 134 -1.60 7.57 0.53
C THR A 134 -2.47 8.13 1.67
N PHE A 135 -2.13 7.80 2.93
CA PHE A 135 -2.75 8.34 4.14
C PHE A 135 -1.78 9.23 4.94
N ASN A 136 -0.80 9.84 4.27
CA ASN A 136 0.13 10.82 4.85
C ASN A 136 1.14 10.25 5.87
N ALA A 137 1.32 8.92 5.92
CA ALA A 137 2.47 8.33 6.59
C ALA A 137 3.77 8.69 5.84
N LYS A 138 4.86 8.86 6.57
CA LYS A 138 6.16 9.31 6.04
C LYS A 138 7.28 8.44 6.58
N HIS A 139 8.38 8.39 5.84
CA HIS A 139 9.63 7.75 6.28
C HIS A 139 10.19 8.42 7.55
N THR A 140 9.95 9.72 7.75
CA THR A 140 10.36 10.37 9.00
C THR A 140 9.52 9.87 10.18
N GLY A 141 10.16 9.57 11.31
CA GLY A 141 9.47 9.05 12.49
C GLY A 141 9.20 7.55 12.43
N VAL A 142 10.02 6.79 11.68
CA VAL A 142 10.12 5.34 11.81
C VAL A 142 10.43 4.95 13.25
N MET A 143 9.78 3.89 13.72
CA MET A 143 10.05 3.29 15.02
C MET A 143 10.85 2.02 14.80
N GLN A 144 11.95 1.90 15.54
CA GLN A 144 12.77 0.69 15.63
C GLN A 144 12.81 0.22 17.07
N VAL A 145 12.74 -1.09 17.27
CA VAL A 145 12.91 -1.74 18.58
C VAL A 145 13.88 -2.90 18.44
N PRO A 146 14.64 -3.27 19.50
CA PRO A 146 15.51 -4.43 19.45
C PRO A 146 14.75 -5.68 19.00
N ASP A 147 15.38 -6.48 18.14
CA ASP A 147 14.83 -7.76 17.69
C ASP A 147 15.15 -8.85 18.72
N PRO A 148 14.17 -9.37 19.48
CA PRO A 148 14.44 -10.39 20.50
C PRO A 148 14.98 -11.70 19.91
N ASP A 149 14.68 -11.97 18.63
CA ASP A 149 15.09 -13.21 17.95
C ASP A 149 16.46 -13.06 17.28
N ASN A 150 16.98 -11.84 17.14
CA ASN A 150 18.25 -11.52 16.49
C ASN A 150 19.02 -10.45 17.28
N PRO A 151 19.75 -10.83 18.35
CA PRO A 151 20.49 -9.89 19.19
C PRO A 151 21.43 -8.98 18.38
N GLY A 152 21.38 -7.67 18.64
CA GLY A 152 22.15 -6.66 17.90
C GLY A 152 21.44 -6.11 16.66
N HIS A 153 20.28 -6.66 16.31
CA HIS A 153 19.44 -6.16 15.22
C HIS A 153 18.15 -5.52 15.74
N PHE A 154 17.40 -4.90 14.82
CA PHE A 154 16.18 -4.17 15.11
C PHE A 154 15.02 -4.65 14.25
N ARG A 155 13.81 -4.55 14.78
CA ARG A 155 12.56 -4.59 14.00
C ARG A 155 12.09 -3.19 13.73
N SER A 156 11.53 -2.96 12.54
CA SER A 156 11.13 -1.62 12.10
C SER A 156 9.65 -1.52 11.75
N SER A 157 9.05 -0.35 11.97
CA SER A 157 7.66 -0.06 11.56
C SER A 157 7.52 0.04 10.05
N TYR A 158 6.29 -0.04 9.52
CA TYR A 158 6.03 -0.09 8.07
C TYR A 158 6.75 0.97 7.22
N MET A 159 6.94 2.20 7.72
CA MET A 159 7.54 3.28 6.93
C MET A 159 9.08 3.24 6.85
N ALA A 160 9.72 2.15 7.30
CA ALA A 160 11.17 2.00 7.24
C ALA A 160 11.67 1.96 5.79
N THR A 161 12.82 2.59 5.53
CA THR A 161 13.47 2.58 4.21
C THR A 161 14.99 2.73 4.38
N GLY A 162 15.74 2.25 3.38
CA GLY A 162 17.22 2.30 3.40
C GLY A 162 17.81 1.73 4.69
N LYS A 163 18.63 2.52 5.37
CA LYS A 163 19.31 2.12 6.62
C LYS A 163 18.38 1.87 7.82
N ASP A 164 17.14 2.35 7.74
CA ASP A 164 16.16 2.18 8.82
C ASP A 164 15.41 0.84 8.68
N VAL A 165 15.64 0.08 7.60
CA VAL A 165 15.11 -1.28 7.45
C VAL A 165 15.88 -2.22 8.37
N GLY A 166 15.20 -2.69 9.40
CA GLY A 166 15.70 -3.71 10.32
C GLY A 166 15.64 -5.12 9.74
N THR A 167 16.16 -6.10 10.50
CA THR A 167 16.11 -7.53 10.13
C THR A 167 14.71 -8.13 10.23
N GLY A 168 13.81 -7.46 10.95
CA GLY A 168 12.40 -7.82 11.03
C GLY A 168 11.48 -6.61 10.95
N ASN A 169 10.18 -6.88 10.94
CA ASN A 169 9.15 -5.85 10.90
C ASN A 169 8.26 -5.91 12.15
N LEU A 170 7.78 -4.74 12.58
CA LEU A 170 6.86 -4.63 13.72
C LEU A 170 5.39 -4.90 13.35
N LEU A 171 5.11 -5.05 12.06
CA LEU A 171 3.80 -5.19 11.44
C LEU A 171 2.81 -4.12 11.92
N ARG A 172 3.31 -2.87 12.02
CA ARG A 172 2.52 -1.71 12.43
C ARG A 172 3.15 -0.39 11.97
N TYR A 173 2.35 0.67 12.02
CA TYR A 173 2.87 2.03 11.92
C TYR A 173 3.50 2.46 13.26
N SER A 174 4.48 3.35 13.18
CA SER A 174 5.00 4.06 14.36
C SER A 174 3.93 4.98 14.95
N THR A 175 4.03 5.31 16.24
CA THR A 175 3.06 6.20 16.92
C THR A 175 2.85 7.50 16.16
N ILE A 176 3.93 8.15 15.71
CA ILE A 176 3.87 9.39 14.92
C ILE A 176 3.13 9.18 13.58
N ASN A 177 3.33 8.05 12.90
CA ASN A 177 2.62 7.78 11.65
C ASN A 177 1.17 7.39 11.86
N ARG A 178 0.83 6.73 12.99
CA ARG A 178 -0.57 6.50 13.37
C ARG A 178 -1.32 7.81 13.54
N GLU A 179 -0.72 8.78 14.25
CA GLU A 179 -1.28 10.13 14.44
C GLU A 179 -1.47 10.85 13.10
N ARG A 180 -0.47 10.82 12.20
CA ARG A 180 -0.57 11.43 10.86
C ARG A 180 -1.71 10.85 10.02
N ILE A 181 -1.86 9.53 10.04
CA ILE A 181 -2.95 8.83 9.35
C ILE A 181 -4.29 9.25 9.93
N GLN A 182 -4.41 9.25 11.26
CA GLN A 182 -5.63 9.66 11.96
C GLN A 182 -6.01 11.10 11.61
N ASP A 183 -5.07 12.03 11.69
CA ASP A 183 -5.33 13.44 11.43
C ASP A 183 -5.66 13.71 9.96
N PHE A 184 -4.98 13.01 9.04
CA PHE A 184 -5.35 13.06 7.63
C PHE A 184 -6.79 12.58 7.42
N LEU A 185 -7.15 11.43 7.98
CA LEU A 185 -8.49 10.85 7.86
C LEU A 185 -9.58 11.67 8.54
N LYS A 186 -9.30 12.36 9.65
CA LYS A 186 -10.28 13.27 10.31
C LYS A 186 -10.70 14.42 9.41
N ASN A 187 -9.78 14.88 8.55
CA ASN A 187 -10.04 15.97 7.60
C ASN A 187 -10.80 15.51 6.34
N LEU A 188 -10.96 14.20 6.15
CA LEU A 188 -11.76 13.62 5.08
C LEU A 188 -13.13 13.24 5.65
N ALA A 189 -14.12 14.13 5.44
CA ALA A 189 -15.51 13.94 5.83
C ALA A 189 -16.09 12.62 5.31
#